data_AF-A0A6P0LSS8-F1
#
_entry.id   AF-A0A6P0LSS8-F1
#
_cell.length_a   1.000
_cell.length_b   1.000
_cell.length_c   1.000
_cell.angle_alpha   90.00
_cell.angle_beta   90.00
_cell.angle_gamma   90.00
#
_symmetry.space_group_name_H-M   'P 1'
#
loop_
_entity.id
_entity.type
_entity.pdbx_description
1 polymer ?
#
loop_
_entity_poly.entity_id
_entity_poly.type
_entity_poly.pdbx_seq_one_letter_code
_entity_poly.pdbx_strand_id
1 'polypeptide(L)'
;MARCAGIAPPRLRKRRVLAKSGALSQDGYKPNHLIFKQFLNNQPLKLIFNNGQTACAIQVDHSVDLSAALNQIGLHGSRPVLVVVGGASKMSDQSMARLRLLFVNVLAPIAETLGACVVDGGTDTGVMQMMGQARAEIAGTFPLVGIAPVGKIALPDAPPSYSGETSLEPNHTHFVLIPGSTWGDESPWLARIATTLADGKPSVTVMANGGAITLLDLFENKKAGRPLVVLGGSGRLADEITMAVRYPEQEARESVTELLQTNHLQQNHLTCYDLSQPFSELTKIIMQGLTRQSRYIVKST
;
A
#
# COMPACT_ATOMS: atom_id res chain seq x y z
N MET A 1 -37.57 11.14 85.59
CA MET A 1 -36.93 12.28 86.28
C MET A 1 -35.43 12.13 86.19
N ALA A 2 -34.75 12.99 85.44
CA ALA A 2 -33.36 13.40 85.70
C ALA A 2 -33.00 14.54 84.74
N ARG A 3 -32.68 15.69 85.32
CA ARG A 3 -32.07 16.87 84.70
C ARG A 3 -30.55 16.69 84.65
N CYS A 4 -29.91 17.43 83.72
CA CYS A 4 -28.60 18.12 83.84
C CYS A 4 -27.34 17.25 84.06
N ALA A 5 -26.14 17.57 83.57
CA ALA A 5 -25.58 18.72 82.86
C ALA A 5 -24.20 18.32 82.29
N GLY A 6 -23.63 19.15 81.40
CA GLY A 6 -22.17 19.29 81.30
C GLY A 6 -21.59 19.24 79.90
N ILE A 7 -21.44 20.41 79.28
CA ILE A 7 -20.63 20.65 78.08
C ILE A 7 -19.14 20.65 78.48
N ALA A 8 -18.30 19.96 77.70
CA ALA A 8 -16.83 20.14 77.68
C ALA A 8 -16.33 20.15 76.21
N PRO A 9 -15.28 20.93 75.88
CA PRO A 9 -14.88 21.23 74.49
C PRO A 9 -13.99 20.14 73.85
N PRO A 10 -13.71 20.18 72.53
CA PRO A 10 -13.26 19.02 71.78
C PRO A 10 -11.75 18.73 71.94
N ARG A 11 -11.39 17.45 71.98
CA ARG A 11 -9.98 16.99 71.92
C ARG A 11 -9.63 16.57 70.49
N LEU A 12 -8.77 17.35 69.85
CA LEU A 12 -8.07 17.03 68.60
C LEU A 12 -7.27 15.73 68.74
N ARG A 13 -7.66 14.67 68.02
CA ARG A 13 -6.83 13.45 67.85
C ARG A 13 -5.78 13.71 66.75
N LYS A 14 -4.52 13.81 67.17
CA LYS A 14 -3.33 13.84 66.31
C LYS A 14 -3.28 12.58 65.44
N ARG A 15 -3.39 12.71 64.11
CA ARG A 15 -2.96 11.67 63.16
C ARG A 15 -1.45 11.77 63.01
N ARG A 16 -0.73 10.76 63.52
CA ARG A 16 0.70 10.57 63.30
C ARG A 16 0.85 9.68 62.06
N VAL A 17 1.38 10.28 60.99
CA VAL A 17 1.82 9.61 59.77
C VAL A 17 3.10 8.84 60.09
N LEU A 18 3.17 7.56 59.76
CA LEU A 18 4.44 6.88 59.42
C LEU A 18 4.23 5.58 58.65
N ALA A 19 5.11 5.43 57.67
CA ALA A 19 5.13 4.53 56.54
C ALA A 19 5.20 3.02 56.84
N LYS A 20 4.72 2.22 55.87
CA LYS A 20 5.44 1.02 55.43
C LYS A 20 5.60 1.03 53.90
N SER A 21 6.82 0.67 53.53
CA SER A 21 7.50 0.58 52.24
C SER A 21 6.87 -0.34 51.18
N GLY A 22 7.11 -0.01 49.90
CA GLY A 22 7.03 -0.97 48.79
C GLY A 22 6.75 -0.30 47.45
N ALA A 23 7.80 -0.11 46.65
CA ALA A 23 7.86 0.52 45.33
C ALA A 23 6.62 0.41 44.42
N LEU A 24 6.08 1.57 44.02
CA LEU A 24 5.36 1.76 42.76
C LEU A 24 5.78 3.12 42.19
N SER A 25 6.75 3.11 41.28
CA SER A 25 7.01 4.22 40.37
C SER A 25 5.81 4.35 39.45
N GLN A 26 4.98 5.38 39.68
CA GLN A 26 4.05 5.87 38.67
C GLN A 26 4.85 6.66 37.62
N ASP A 27 5.61 5.93 36.81
CA ASP A 27 6.14 6.47 35.57
C ASP A 27 5.01 6.51 34.54
N GLY A 28 4.89 7.69 33.93
CA GLY A 28 3.78 8.07 33.08
C GLY A 28 3.48 7.07 31.97
N TYR A 29 2.20 6.88 31.76
CA TYR A 29 1.63 6.36 30.51
C TYR A 29 2.11 7.26 29.36
N LYS A 30 3.23 6.91 28.75
CA LYS A 30 3.68 7.52 27.50
C LYS A 30 2.84 6.91 26.39
N PRO A 31 2.10 7.72 25.60
CA PRO A 31 1.34 7.18 24.49
C PRO A 31 2.26 6.44 23.53
N ASN A 32 1.82 5.28 23.04
CA ASN A 32 2.51 4.40 22.09
C ASN A 32 2.98 5.10 20.79
N HIS A 33 2.60 6.35 20.56
CA HIS A 33 3.13 7.23 19.52
C HIS A 33 4.64 7.52 19.64
N LEU A 34 5.25 7.41 20.84
CA LEU A 34 6.69 7.67 21.00
C LEU A 34 7.59 6.50 20.59
N ILE A 35 7.11 5.25 20.62
CA ILE A 35 7.92 4.09 20.25
C ILE A 35 8.17 4.09 18.73
N PHE A 36 7.17 4.47 17.92
CA PHE A 36 7.32 4.58 16.46
C PHE A 36 8.18 5.76 16.01
N LYS A 37 8.27 6.86 16.79
CA LYS A 37 9.24 7.94 16.52
C LYS A 37 10.70 7.51 16.70
N GLN A 38 10.95 6.33 17.28
CA GLN A 38 12.29 5.76 17.47
C GLN A 38 12.65 4.66 16.47
N PHE A 39 11.76 4.28 15.54
CA PHE A 39 12.09 3.26 14.55
C PHE A 39 12.86 3.86 13.37
N LEU A 40 14.18 3.60 13.43
CA LEU A 40 15.14 3.39 12.35
C LEU A 40 15.47 4.62 11.49
N ASN A 41 16.69 5.13 11.69
CA ASN A 41 17.40 6.12 10.86
C ASN A 41 17.60 5.61 9.40
N ASN A 42 16.51 5.35 8.67
CA ASN A 42 16.49 4.76 7.34
C ASN A 42 17.28 3.44 7.25
N GLN A 43 17.24 2.64 8.31
CA GLN A 43 17.94 1.35 8.38
C GLN A 43 17.00 0.20 7.96
N PRO A 44 17.51 -0.80 7.23
CA PRO A 44 16.79 -2.02 6.93
C PRO A 44 16.34 -2.79 8.20
N LEU A 45 15.17 -3.40 8.10
CA LEU A 45 14.56 -4.30 9.08
C LEU A 45 14.22 -5.62 8.38
N LYS A 46 14.37 -6.74 9.08
CA LYS A 46 13.84 -8.03 8.63
C LYS A 46 12.50 -8.30 9.32
N LEU A 47 11.44 -8.47 8.54
CA LEU A 47 10.12 -8.90 9.02
C LEU A 47 10.04 -10.42 8.94
N ILE A 48 9.42 -11.05 9.94
CA ILE A 48 9.16 -12.49 9.99
C ILE A 48 7.65 -12.67 10.17
N PHE A 49 7.01 -13.42 9.28
CA PHE A 49 5.57 -13.64 9.29
C PHE A 49 5.22 -15.00 9.89
N ASN A 50 3.97 -15.14 10.34
CA ASN A 50 3.45 -16.37 10.97
C ASN A 50 3.49 -17.60 10.03
N ASN A 51 3.53 -17.40 8.72
CA ASN A 51 3.69 -18.46 7.72
C ASN A 51 5.16 -18.87 7.50
N GLY A 52 6.10 -18.32 8.28
CA GLY A 52 7.54 -18.59 8.17
C GLY A 52 8.26 -17.78 7.08
N GLN A 53 7.54 -16.98 6.28
CA GLN A 53 8.17 -16.11 5.30
C GLN A 53 8.80 -14.89 5.94
N THR A 54 9.76 -14.31 5.22
CA THR A 54 10.49 -13.13 5.68
C THR A 54 10.55 -12.07 4.59
N ALA A 55 10.50 -10.80 4.99
CA ALA A 55 10.63 -9.67 4.08
C ALA A 55 11.69 -8.67 4.56
N CYS A 56 12.34 -7.98 3.63
CA CYS A 56 13.20 -6.83 3.96
C CYS A 56 12.36 -5.55 3.94
N ALA A 57 12.36 -4.80 5.03
CA ALA A 57 11.63 -3.55 5.15
C ALA A 57 12.60 -2.38 5.33
N ILE A 58 12.23 -1.21 4.81
CA ILE A 58 12.93 0.05 5.11
C ILE A 58 11.91 1.16 5.28
N GLN A 59 12.18 2.05 6.24
CA GLN A 59 11.43 3.27 6.39
C GLN A 59 12.10 4.38 5.60
N VAL A 60 11.30 5.19 4.90
CA VAL A 60 11.78 6.34 4.13
C VAL A 60 10.99 7.59 4.49
N ASP A 61 11.58 8.75 4.22
CA ASP A 61 10.90 10.05 4.25
C ASP A 61 11.37 10.92 3.07
N HIS A 62 10.81 12.13 2.93
CA HIS A 62 11.08 12.99 1.79
C HIS A 62 12.55 13.43 1.65
N SER A 63 13.34 13.39 2.72
CA SER A 63 14.75 13.75 2.73
C SER A 63 15.68 12.64 2.21
N VAL A 64 15.16 11.42 2.07
CA VAL A 64 15.94 10.24 1.71
C VAL A 64 16.15 10.14 0.20
N ASP A 65 17.37 9.76 -0.19
CA ASP A 65 17.62 9.23 -1.53
C ASP A 65 16.99 7.84 -1.64
N LEU A 66 15.88 7.76 -2.37
CA LEU A 66 15.12 6.52 -2.57
C LEU A 66 15.96 5.42 -3.21
N SER A 67 16.84 5.74 -4.16
CA SER A 67 17.68 4.74 -4.81
C SER A 67 18.65 4.13 -3.80
N ALA A 68 19.30 4.96 -2.99
CA ALA A 68 20.17 4.50 -1.91
C ALA A 68 19.42 3.67 -0.86
N ALA A 69 18.20 4.07 -0.48
CA ALA A 69 17.36 3.31 0.46
C ALA A 69 16.95 1.95 -0.09
N LEU A 70 16.44 1.89 -1.33
CA LEU A 70 16.02 0.64 -1.97
C LEU A 70 17.20 -0.34 -2.14
N ASN A 71 18.39 0.18 -2.43
CA ASN A 71 19.61 -0.63 -2.48
C ASN A 71 19.93 -1.30 -1.12
N GLN A 72 19.66 -0.64 0.02
CA GLN A 72 19.95 -1.23 1.33
C GLN A 72 19.10 -2.46 1.66
N ILE A 73 17.93 -2.61 1.03
CA ILE A 73 17.08 -3.80 1.16
C ILE A 73 17.24 -4.78 -0.01
N GLY A 74 18.29 -4.64 -0.83
CA GLY A 74 18.60 -5.58 -1.91
C GLY A 74 17.86 -5.32 -3.24
N LEU A 75 17.12 -4.21 -3.36
CA LEU A 75 16.44 -3.84 -4.60
C LEU A 75 17.40 -3.10 -5.55
N HIS A 76 18.39 -3.83 -6.06
CA HIS A 76 19.45 -3.29 -6.91
C HIS A 76 19.09 -3.24 -8.40
N GLY A 77 19.51 -2.16 -9.06
CA GLY A 77 19.44 -2.00 -10.51
C GLY A 77 18.02 -1.79 -11.06
N SER A 78 17.97 -1.36 -12.33
CA SER A 78 16.74 -1.08 -13.06
C SER A 78 16.07 -2.36 -13.59
N ARG A 79 14.76 -2.50 -13.46
CA ARG A 79 13.99 -3.61 -14.06
C ARG A 79 12.58 -3.16 -14.48
N PRO A 80 11.88 -3.89 -15.35
CA PRO A 80 10.47 -3.57 -15.63
C PRO A 80 9.65 -3.54 -14.34
N VAL A 81 8.67 -2.62 -14.25
CA VAL A 81 7.84 -2.49 -13.05
C VAL A 81 6.37 -2.65 -13.37
N LEU A 82 5.72 -3.63 -12.73
CA LEU A 82 4.29 -3.82 -12.73
C LEU A 82 3.72 -3.20 -11.45
N VAL A 83 2.96 -2.12 -11.57
CA VAL A 83 2.22 -1.53 -10.47
C VAL A 83 0.84 -2.17 -10.41
N VAL A 84 0.42 -2.68 -9.24
CA VAL A 84 -0.92 -3.23 -9.02
C VAL A 84 -1.64 -2.35 -8.00
N VAL A 85 -2.77 -1.77 -8.40
CA VAL A 85 -3.58 -0.91 -7.52
C VAL A 85 -5.04 -1.30 -7.61
N GLY A 86 -5.81 -1.03 -6.56
CA GLY A 86 -7.20 -1.44 -6.52
C GLY A 86 -7.72 -1.66 -5.13
N GLY A 87 -8.92 -2.23 -5.06
CA GLY A 87 -9.49 -2.76 -3.83
C GLY A 87 -10.24 -4.04 -4.13
N ALA A 88 -10.81 -4.68 -3.10
CA ALA A 88 -11.74 -5.81 -3.29
C ALA A 88 -13.11 -5.61 -2.64
N SER A 89 -13.32 -4.45 -2.01
CA SER A 89 -14.59 -4.16 -1.35
C SER A 89 -15.72 -4.11 -2.37
N LYS A 90 -16.82 -4.82 -2.06
CA LYS A 90 -18.04 -4.88 -2.88
C LYS A 90 -17.83 -5.46 -4.29
N MET A 91 -16.80 -6.27 -4.50
CA MET A 91 -16.75 -7.12 -5.69
C MET A 91 -17.77 -8.26 -5.60
N SER A 92 -18.26 -8.72 -6.75
CA SER A 92 -19.00 -9.98 -6.82
C SER A 92 -18.05 -11.18 -6.66
N ASP A 93 -18.56 -12.32 -6.20
CA ASP A 93 -17.77 -13.55 -6.10
C ASP A 93 -17.20 -13.99 -7.46
N GLN A 94 -17.96 -13.78 -8.53
CA GLN A 94 -17.54 -14.08 -9.89
C GLN A 94 -16.34 -13.22 -10.31
N SER A 95 -16.42 -11.89 -10.10
CA SER A 95 -15.32 -10.99 -10.43
C SER A 95 -14.09 -11.28 -9.56
N MET A 96 -14.28 -11.60 -8.27
CA MET A 96 -13.20 -12.01 -7.37
C MET A 96 -12.51 -13.29 -7.84
N ALA A 97 -13.28 -14.33 -8.19
CA ALA A 97 -12.73 -15.60 -8.70
C ALA A 97 -11.96 -15.39 -10.01
N ARG A 98 -12.52 -14.60 -10.93
CA ARG A 98 -11.87 -14.27 -12.19
C ARG A 98 -10.58 -13.48 -11.99
N LEU A 99 -10.58 -12.53 -11.05
CA LEU A 99 -9.41 -11.73 -10.74
C LEU A 99 -8.30 -12.56 -10.08
N ARG A 100 -8.63 -13.50 -9.18
CA ARG A 100 -7.64 -14.47 -8.65
C ARG A 100 -6.97 -15.27 -9.76
N LEU A 101 -7.75 -15.78 -10.72
CA LEU A 101 -7.20 -16.49 -11.87
C LEU A 101 -6.30 -15.60 -12.73
N LEU A 102 -6.61 -14.30 -12.86
CA LEU A 102 -5.78 -13.35 -13.57
C LEU A 102 -4.42 -13.14 -12.86
N PHE A 103 -4.42 -13.04 -11.53
CA PHE A 103 -3.18 -12.91 -10.77
C PHE A 103 -2.28 -14.13 -10.93
N VAL A 104 -2.83 -15.33 -10.78
CA VAL A 104 -2.09 -16.61 -10.85
C VAL A 104 -1.65 -16.96 -12.27
N ASN A 105 -2.50 -16.75 -13.29
CA ASN A 105 -2.22 -17.23 -14.65
C ASN A 105 -1.63 -16.16 -15.57
N VAL A 106 -1.62 -14.89 -15.17
CA VAL A 106 -1.18 -13.78 -16.02
C VAL A 106 -0.15 -12.89 -15.32
N LEU A 107 -0.55 -12.17 -14.27
CA LEU A 107 0.32 -11.13 -13.71
C LEU A 107 1.57 -11.69 -13.03
N ALA A 108 1.42 -12.69 -12.16
CA ALA A 108 2.56 -13.31 -11.50
C ALA A 108 3.49 -14.05 -12.51
N PRO A 109 2.98 -14.85 -13.48
CA PRO A 109 3.82 -15.46 -14.51
C PRO A 109 4.56 -14.45 -15.40
N ILE A 110 3.92 -13.33 -15.77
CA ILE A 110 4.59 -12.26 -16.53
C ILE A 110 5.71 -11.63 -15.69
N ALA A 111 5.42 -11.33 -14.42
CA ALA A 111 6.42 -10.74 -13.54
C ALA A 111 7.63 -11.65 -13.37
N GLU A 112 7.40 -12.96 -13.17
CA GLU A 112 8.47 -13.96 -13.11
C GLU A 112 9.26 -14.03 -14.41
N THR A 113 8.57 -14.18 -15.55
CA THR A 113 9.19 -14.34 -16.88
C THR A 113 10.09 -13.16 -17.24
N LEU A 114 9.69 -11.94 -16.87
CA LEU A 114 10.42 -10.72 -17.19
C LEU A 114 11.42 -10.31 -16.11
N GLY A 115 11.46 -11.00 -14.96
CA GLY A 115 12.19 -10.53 -13.79
C GLY A 115 11.72 -9.13 -13.34
N ALA A 116 10.43 -8.84 -13.49
CA ALA A 116 9.86 -7.53 -13.17
C ALA A 116 9.75 -7.32 -11.66
N CYS A 117 9.80 -6.07 -11.21
CA CYS A 117 9.37 -5.72 -9.86
C CYS A 117 7.85 -5.53 -9.86
N VAL A 118 7.15 -6.14 -8.91
CA VAL A 118 5.75 -5.82 -8.64
C VAL A 118 5.68 -4.85 -7.46
N VAL A 119 4.89 -3.79 -7.59
CA VAL A 119 4.73 -2.75 -6.57
C VAL A 119 3.24 -2.54 -6.29
N ASP A 120 2.83 -2.63 -5.03
CA ASP A 120 1.46 -2.39 -4.58
C ASP A 120 1.40 -1.80 -3.15
N GLY A 121 0.22 -1.80 -2.51
CA GLY A 121 0.00 -1.28 -1.15
C GLY A 121 0.40 -2.20 0.01
N GLY A 122 0.86 -3.43 -0.25
CA GLY A 122 1.45 -4.34 0.74
C GLY A 122 0.54 -4.92 1.82
N THR A 123 -0.77 -4.64 1.81
CA THR A 123 -1.67 -5.08 2.88
C THR A 123 -2.30 -6.44 2.61
N ASP A 124 -2.63 -7.18 3.66
CA ASP A 124 -3.28 -8.50 3.58
C ASP A 124 -4.78 -8.38 3.29
N THR A 125 -5.13 -7.59 2.27
CA THR A 125 -6.49 -7.44 1.79
C THR A 125 -6.55 -7.13 0.30
N GLY A 126 -7.64 -7.54 -0.32
CA GLY A 126 -7.95 -7.24 -1.71
C GLY A 126 -6.88 -7.62 -2.72
N VAL A 127 -6.53 -6.71 -3.62
CA VAL A 127 -5.66 -7.02 -4.76
C VAL A 127 -4.21 -7.31 -4.34
N MET A 128 -3.75 -6.68 -3.25
CA MET A 128 -2.43 -6.92 -2.66
C MET A 128 -2.32 -8.35 -2.12
N GLN A 129 -3.35 -8.80 -1.39
CA GLN A 129 -3.46 -10.19 -0.95
C GLN A 129 -3.47 -11.19 -2.12
N MET A 130 -4.23 -10.91 -3.18
CA MET A 130 -4.27 -11.80 -4.35
C MET A 130 -2.92 -11.88 -5.07
N MET A 131 -2.20 -10.76 -5.19
CA MET A 131 -0.88 -10.72 -5.81
C MET A 131 0.15 -11.52 -4.99
N GLY A 132 0.14 -11.37 -3.66
CA GLY A 132 0.97 -12.15 -2.75
C GLY A 132 0.68 -13.65 -2.82
N GLN A 133 -0.60 -14.04 -2.76
CA GLN A 133 -1.03 -15.43 -2.91
C GLN A 133 -0.61 -16.02 -4.26
N ALA A 134 -0.80 -15.28 -5.36
CA ALA A 134 -0.40 -15.72 -6.69
C ALA A 134 1.12 -15.91 -6.81
N ARG A 135 1.91 -15.00 -6.25
CA ARG A 135 3.37 -15.15 -6.19
C ARG A 135 3.76 -16.44 -5.47
N ALA A 136 3.15 -16.74 -4.33
CA ALA A 136 3.43 -17.95 -3.57
C ALA A 136 2.99 -19.22 -4.32
N GLU A 137 1.81 -19.20 -4.95
CA GLU A 137 1.26 -20.33 -5.68
C GLU A 137 2.14 -20.76 -6.87
N ILE A 138 2.72 -19.79 -7.58
CA ILE A 138 3.63 -20.09 -8.70
C ILE A 138 5.09 -20.32 -8.27
N ALA A 139 5.37 -20.34 -6.96
CA ALA A 139 6.73 -20.33 -6.40
C ALA A 139 7.62 -19.21 -6.99
N GLY A 140 7.03 -18.04 -7.21
CA GLY A 140 7.66 -16.91 -7.88
C GLY A 140 8.83 -16.34 -7.08
N THR A 141 9.87 -15.93 -7.80
CA THR A 141 11.09 -15.35 -7.25
C THR A 141 11.19 -13.84 -7.49
N PHE A 142 10.33 -13.29 -8.35
CA PHE A 142 10.29 -11.85 -8.61
C PHE A 142 10.06 -11.01 -7.32
N PRO A 143 10.66 -9.81 -7.24
CA PRO A 143 10.43 -8.90 -6.12
C PRO A 143 9.00 -8.38 -6.09
N LEU A 144 8.31 -8.62 -4.99
CA LEU A 144 7.00 -8.06 -4.66
C LEU A 144 7.17 -7.08 -3.49
N VAL A 145 6.91 -5.80 -3.76
CA VAL A 145 7.22 -4.65 -2.89
C VAL A 145 5.92 -3.97 -2.46
N GLY A 146 5.66 -3.98 -1.15
CA GLY A 146 4.51 -3.33 -0.55
C GLY A 146 4.87 -1.95 -0.01
N ILE A 147 4.07 -0.93 -0.33
CA ILE A 147 4.28 0.44 0.12
C ILE A 147 3.11 0.84 1.00
N ALA A 148 3.39 1.14 2.28
CA ALA A 148 2.32 1.35 3.24
C ALA A 148 2.65 2.45 4.27
N PRO A 149 1.65 3.26 4.68
CA PRO A 149 1.84 4.27 5.71
C PRO A 149 1.99 3.64 7.09
N VAL A 150 3.06 4.01 7.80
CA VAL A 150 3.39 3.46 9.14
C VAL A 150 2.25 3.59 10.15
N GLY A 151 1.45 4.65 10.08
CA GLY A 151 0.33 4.87 10.99
C GLY A 151 -0.94 4.06 10.67
N LYS A 152 -0.91 3.20 9.64
CA LYS A 152 -2.06 2.39 9.21
C LYS A 152 -1.80 0.89 9.24
N ILE A 153 -0.57 0.45 9.46
CA ILE A 153 -0.21 -0.97 9.39
C ILE A 153 0.10 -1.58 10.75
N ALA A 154 -0.20 -2.86 10.88
CA ALA A 154 0.28 -3.70 11.97
C ALA A 154 1.50 -4.48 11.48
N LEU A 155 2.63 -4.34 12.17
CA LEU A 155 3.81 -5.17 11.91
C LEU A 155 3.60 -6.59 12.46
N PRO A 156 4.20 -7.64 11.85
CA PRO A 156 3.96 -9.03 12.24
C PRO A 156 4.22 -9.33 13.72
N ASP A 157 5.24 -8.71 14.32
CA ASP A 157 5.63 -8.91 15.73
C ASP A 157 5.09 -7.82 16.67
N ALA A 158 4.24 -6.92 16.19
CA ALA A 158 3.67 -5.88 17.04
C ALA A 158 2.64 -6.48 18.01
N PRO A 159 2.59 -6.01 19.28
CA PRO A 159 1.50 -6.37 20.18
C PRO A 159 0.15 -6.06 19.54
N PRO A 160 -0.91 -6.86 19.80
CA PRO A 160 -2.24 -6.58 19.28
C PRO A 160 -2.66 -5.15 19.61
N SER A 161 -2.75 -4.30 18.58
CA SER A 161 -3.27 -2.95 18.69
C SER A 161 -4.79 -3.03 18.59
N TYR A 162 -5.50 -2.34 19.48
CA TYR A 162 -6.96 -2.18 19.38
C TYR A 162 -7.38 -1.16 18.29
N SER A 163 -6.42 -0.64 17.54
CA SER A 163 -6.62 0.38 16.52
C SER A 163 -6.81 -0.28 15.15
N GLY A 164 -7.63 0.32 14.27
CA GLY A 164 -7.96 -0.16 12.92
C GLY A 164 -6.78 -0.12 11.93
N GLU A 165 -5.66 -0.71 12.34
CA GLU A 165 -4.49 -1.06 11.55
C GLU A 165 -4.78 -2.29 10.67
N THR A 166 -4.07 -2.40 9.56
CA THR A 166 -4.18 -3.54 8.63
C THR A 166 -2.86 -4.29 8.59
N SER A 167 -2.93 -5.62 8.66
CA SER A 167 -1.74 -6.47 8.57
C SER A 167 -1.06 -6.32 7.21
N LEU A 168 0.26 -6.40 7.21
CA LEU A 168 1.04 -6.59 5.99
C LEU A 168 0.81 -7.98 5.42
N GLU A 169 0.82 -8.08 4.09
CA GLU A 169 0.63 -9.34 3.37
C GLU A 169 1.89 -10.22 3.44
N PRO A 170 1.79 -11.48 3.85
CA PRO A 170 2.96 -12.26 4.27
C PRO A 170 3.74 -12.93 3.14
N ASN A 171 3.32 -12.83 1.87
CA ASN A 171 4.03 -13.35 0.69
C ASN A 171 4.84 -12.27 -0.04
N HIS A 172 4.78 -11.03 0.45
CA HIS A 172 5.63 -9.93 -0.02
C HIS A 172 7.09 -10.13 0.39
N THR A 173 7.98 -9.73 -0.50
CA THR A 173 9.43 -9.85 -0.29
C THR A 173 10.04 -8.61 0.35
N HIS A 174 9.44 -7.45 0.09
CA HIS A 174 9.97 -6.18 0.55
C HIS A 174 8.84 -5.24 0.99
N PHE A 175 9.16 -4.35 1.93
CA PHE A 175 8.28 -3.27 2.33
C PHE A 175 8.99 -1.93 2.35
N VAL A 176 8.35 -0.89 1.81
CA VAL A 176 8.77 0.49 1.99
C VAL A 176 7.74 1.19 2.85
N LEU A 177 8.13 1.49 4.08
CA LEU A 177 7.28 2.10 5.07
C LEU A 177 7.39 3.61 4.97
N ILE A 178 6.27 4.29 4.71
CA ILE A 178 6.24 5.72 4.43
C ILE A 178 5.59 6.50 5.58
N PRO A 179 5.88 7.80 5.73
CA PRO A 179 5.22 8.64 6.72
C PRO A 179 3.77 8.82 6.30
N GLY A 180 2.84 8.58 7.22
CA GLY A 180 1.41 8.74 6.96
C GLY A 180 0.58 8.06 8.04
N SER A 181 -0.66 8.52 8.16
CA SER A 181 -1.65 7.97 9.09
C SER A 181 -3.03 7.78 8.44
N THR A 182 -3.13 8.04 7.14
CA THR A 182 -4.36 7.92 6.35
C THR A 182 -4.08 7.06 5.14
N TRP A 183 -5.06 6.23 4.74
CA TRP A 183 -4.97 5.52 3.47
C TRP A 183 -5.03 6.52 2.30
N GLY A 184 -4.13 6.36 1.33
CA GLY A 184 -3.88 7.30 0.24
C GLY A 184 -2.66 8.19 0.45
N ASP A 185 -2.11 8.28 1.67
CA ASP A 185 -0.82 8.96 1.91
C ASP A 185 0.31 8.28 1.10
N GLU A 186 0.16 6.99 0.83
CA GLU A 186 1.09 6.16 0.05
C GLU A 186 1.02 6.38 -1.46
N SER A 187 -0.06 6.93 -2.03
CA SER A 187 -0.24 6.99 -3.49
C SER A 187 0.89 7.73 -4.23
N PRO A 188 1.36 8.93 -3.77
CA PRO A 188 2.49 9.61 -4.39
C PRO A 188 3.81 8.83 -4.22
N TRP A 189 3.98 8.18 -3.06
CA TRP A 189 5.15 7.33 -2.77
C TRP A 189 5.20 6.12 -3.68
N LEU A 190 4.07 5.46 -3.88
CA LEU A 190 3.91 4.29 -4.72
C LEU A 190 4.32 4.59 -6.15
N ALA A 191 3.80 5.68 -6.72
CA ALA A 191 4.19 6.10 -8.06
C ALA A 191 5.68 6.46 -8.16
N ARG A 192 6.23 7.17 -7.16
CA ARG A 192 7.65 7.60 -7.13
C ARG A 192 8.62 6.43 -6.95
N ILE A 193 8.33 5.50 -6.05
CA ILE A 193 9.15 4.31 -5.80
C ILE A 193 9.11 3.40 -7.02
N ALA A 194 7.94 3.19 -7.63
CA ALA A 194 7.83 2.45 -8.88
C ALA A 194 8.66 3.08 -10.01
N THR A 195 8.68 4.41 -10.13
CA THR A 195 9.54 5.11 -11.10
C THR A 195 11.02 4.94 -10.78
N THR A 196 11.40 4.97 -9.50
CA THR A 196 12.78 4.79 -9.05
C THR A 196 13.28 3.37 -9.32
N LEU A 197 12.45 2.35 -9.07
CA LEU A 197 12.77 0.94 -9.36
C LEU A 197 12.84 0.65 -10.86
N ALA A 198 12.02 1.35 -11.65
CA ALA A 198 12.03 1.23 -13.10
C ALA A 198 13.30 1.84 -13.70
N ASP A 199 13.71 3.03 -13.25
CA ASP A 199 14.91 3.76 -13.72
C ASP A 199 15.07 3.71 -15.25
N GLY A 200 14.05 4.23 -15.94
CA GLY A 200 13.99 4.26 -17.41
C GLY A 200 13.57 2.94 -18.08
N LYS A 201 13.42 1.84 -17.34
CA LYS A 201 12.79 0.61 -17.85
C LYS A 201 11.27 0.76 -17.97
N PRO A 202 10.61 -0.08 -18.79
CA PRO A 202 9.17 0.00 -18.97
C PRO A 202 8.42 -0.25 -17.66
N SER A 203 7.34 0.50 -17.43
CA SER A 203 6.46 0.27 -16.29
C SER A 203 5.00 0.42 -16.68
N VAL A 204 4.12 -0.35 -16.06
CA VAL A 204 2.67 -0.37 -16.34
C VAL A 204 1.91 -0.45 -15.03
N THR A 205 0.78 0.25 -14.95
CA THR A 205 -0.17 0.09 -13.85
C THR A 205 -1.34 -0.78 -14.29
N VAL A 206 -1.65 -1.81 -13.53
CA VAL A 206 -2.89 -2.59 -13.65
C VAL A 206 -3.79 -2.23 -12.48
N MET A 207 -5.04 -1.89 -12.78
CA MET A 207 -6.01 -1.45 -11.79
C MET A 207 -7.28 -2.30 -11.84
N ALA A 208 -7.72 -2.75 -10.67
CA ALA A 208 -8.98 -3.49 -10.50
C ALA A 208 -9.87 -2.85 -9.43
N ASN A 209 -11.18 -2.82 -9.68
CA ASN A 209 -12.21 -2.31 -8.79
C ASN A 209 -11.90 -0.87 -8.33
N GLY A 210 -11.65 -0.64 -7.05
CA GLY A 210 -11.15 0.61 -6.50
C GLY A 210 -12.21 1.62 -6.05
N GLY A 211 -11.71 2.68 -5.43
CA GLY A 211 -12.48 3.83 -4.93
C GLY A 211 -11.67 5.11 -4.98
N ALA A 212 -11.95 6.06 -4.07
CA ALA A 212 -11.29 7.37 -4.08
C ALA A 212 -9.75 7.29 -3.95
N ILE A 213 -9.23 6.39 -3.11
CA ILE A 213 -7.78 6.18 -2.97
C ILE A 213 -7.18 5.61 -4.26
N THR A 214 -7.82 4.61 -4.87
CA THR A 214 -7.37 4.07 -6.16
C THR A 214 -7.40 5.11 -7.28
N LEU A 215 -8.34 6.06 -7.24
CA LEU A 215 -8.35 7.17 -8.19
C LEU A 215 -7.11 8.06 -8.02
N LEU A 216 -6.70 8.33 -6.77
CA LEU A 216 -5.44 9.03 -6.49
C LEU A 216 -4.24 8.26 -7.04
N ASP A 217 -4.19 6.93 -6.84
CA ASP A 217 -3.14 6.09 -7.43
C ASP A 217 -3.08 6.24 -8.96
N LEU A 218 -4.23 6.23 -9.63
CA LEU A 218 -4.29 6.40 -11.10
C LEU A 218 -3.78 7.77 -11.53
N PHE A 219 -4.11 8.85 -10.80
CA PHE A 219 -3.57 10.17 -11.08
C PHE A 219 -2.06 10.24 -10.89
N GLU A 220 -1.52 9.70 -9.80
CA GLU A 220 -0.07 9.71 -9.54
C GLU A 220 0.70 8.87 -10.56
N ASN A 221 0.17 7.70 -10.94
CA ASN A 221 0.75 6.87 -11.99
C ASN A 221 0.65 7.54 -13.37
N LYS A 222 -0.46 8.21 -13.69
CA LYS A 222 -0.60 9.01 -14.91
C LYS A 222 0.40 10.16 -14.95
N LYS A 223 0.54 10.92 -13.86
CA LYS A 223 1.54 12.00 -13.73
C LYS A 223 2.96 11.47 -13.96
N ALA A 224 3.27 10.26 -13.49
CA ALA A 224 4.54 9.59 -13.73
C ALA A 224 4.75 9.07 -15.18
N GLY A 225 3.81 9.30 -16.11
CA GLY A 225 3.92 8.85 -17.49
C GLY A 225 3.66 7.35 -17.67
N ARG A 226 3.05 6.69 -16.67
CA ARG A 226 2.86 5.23 -16.67
C ARG A 226 1.57 4.85 -17.40
N PRO A 227 1.62 3.99 -18.44
CA PRO A 227 0.42 3.43 -19.06
C PRO A 227 -0.47 2.74 -18.03
N LEU A 228 -1.78 2.92 -18.18
CA LEU A 228 -2.79 2.43 -17.25
C LEU A 228 -3.63 1.35 -17.93
N VAL A 229 -3.78 0.19 -17.30
CA VAL A 229 -4.67 -0.88 -17.73
C VAL A 229 -5.76 -1.05 -16.68
N VAL A 230 -6.98 -0.66 -17.02
CA VAL A 230 -8.16 -0.72 -16.15
C VAL A 230 -8.94 -1.99 -16.45
N LEU A 231 -9.15 -2.84 -15.45
CA LEU A 231 -9.88 -4.10 -15.57
C LEU A 231 -11.39 -3.86 -15.41
N GLY A 232 -12.08 -3.50 -16.49
CA GLY A 232 -13.54 -3.40 -16.51
C GLY A 232 -14.22 -4.74 -16.22
N GLY A 233 -15.38 -4.72 -15.59
CA GLY A 233 -16.07 -5.90 -15.05
C GLY A 233 -15.56 -6.34 -13.66
N SER A 234 -14.62 -5.59 -13.07
CA SER A 234 -14.15 -5.81 -11.69
C SER A 234 -14.91 -4.95 -10.65
N GLY A 235 -15.79 -4.05 -11.08
CA GLY A 235 -16.66 -3.26 -10.20
C GLY A 235 -16.20 -1.82 -9.97
N ARG A 236 -17.10 -1.04 -9.33
CA ARG A 236 -16.83 0.31 -8.79
C ARG A 236 -16.08 1.23 -9.77
N LEU A 237 -14.94 1.79 -9.37
CA LEU A 237 -14.21 2.78 -10.15
C LEU A 237 -13.74 2.23 -11.51
N ALA A 238 -13.32 0.96 -11.56
CA ALA A 238 -12.89 0.35 -12.82
C ALA A 238 -14.03 0.32 -13.86
N ASP A 239 -15.25 0.01 -13.41
CA ASP A 239 -16.43 0.00 -14.28
C ASP A 239 -16.88 1.42 -14.62
N GLU A 240 -16.81 2.37 -13.68
CA GLU A 240 -17.08 3.80 -13.91
C GLU A 240 -16.18 4.37 -15.02
N ILE A 241 -14.86 4.11 -14.93
CA ILE A 241 -13.90 4.51 -15.97
C ILE A 241 -14.22 3.81 -17.29
N THR A 242 -14.49 2.51 -17.26
CA THR A 242 -14.80 1.74 -18.48
C THR A 242 -16.06 2.25 -19.17
N MET A 243 -17.10 2.62 -18.42
CA MET A 243 -18.32 3.22 -18.96
C MET A 243 -18.04 4.60 -19.56
N ALA A 244 -17.28 5.45 -18.88
CA ALA A 244 -16.92 6.78 -19.38
C ALA A 244 -16.07 6.73 -20.67
N VAL A 245 -15.19 5.73 -20.79
CA VAL A 245 -14.42 5.48 -22.04
C VAL A 245 -15.32 4.96 -23.16
N ARG A 246 -16.28 4.08 -22.84
CA ARG A 246 -17.15 3.45 -23.84
C ARG A 246 -18.29 4.36 -24.32
N TYR A 247 -18.76 5.24 -23.45
CA TYR A 247 -19.91 6.12 -23.66
C TYR A 247 -19.55 7.58 -23.29
N PRO A 248 -18.62 8.22 -24.03
CA PRO A 248 -18.10 9.55 -23.70
C PRO A 248 -19.15 10.67 -23.73
N GLU A 249 -20.30 10.43 -24.35
CA GLU A 249 -21.45 11.34 -24.36
C GLU A 249 -22.24 11.36 -23.05
N GLN A 250 -22.05 10.35 -22.19
CA GLN A 250 -22.71 10.29 -20.88
C GLN A 250 -21.92 11.07 -19.85
N GLU A 251 -22.62 11.78 -18.97
CA GLU A 251 -22.01 12.52 -17.88
C GLU A 251 -21.33 11.54 -16.90
N ALA A 252 -20.01 11.60 -16.84
CA ALA A 252 -19.21 10.93 -15.83
C ALA A 252 -18.86 11.90 -14.69
N ARG A 253 -18.51 11.36 -13.52
CA ARG A 253 -18.00 12.14 -12.41
C ARG A 253 -16.79 12.97 -12.85
N GLU A 254 -16.75 14.24 -12.44
CA GLU A 254 -15.71 15.21 -12.83
C GLU A 254 -14.29 14.65 -12.71
N SER A 255 -13.98 13.99 -11.59
CA SER A 255 -12.65 13.41 -11.35
C SER A 255 -12.30 12.25 -12.29
N VAL A 256 -13.29 11.51 -12.81
CA VAL A 256 -13.06 10.49 -13.85
C VAL A 256 -12.85 11.16 -15.20
N THR A 257 -13.65 12.18 -15.52
CA THR A 257 -13.46 12.99 -16.73
C THR A 257 -12.07 13.61 -16.78
N GLU A 258 -11.59 14.18 -15.67
CA GLU A 258 -10.23 14.72 -15.52
C GLU A 258 -9.16 13.63 -15.72
N LEU A 259 -9.36 12.43 -15.16
CA LEU A 259 -8.46 11.30 -15.39
C LEU A 259 -8.40 10.91 -16.87
N LEU A 260 -9.49 11.05 -17.63
CA LEU A 260 -9.55 10.70 -19.05
C LEU A 260 -9.02 11.80 -19.98
N GLN A 261 -8.95 13.05 -19.53
CA GLN A 261 -8.42 14.15 -20.34
C GLN A 261 -6.97 13.89 -20.75
N THR A 262 -6.70 13.95 -22.05
CA THR A 262 -5.34 13.80 -22.58
C THR A 262 -4.59 15.11 -22.41
N ASN A 263 -3.44 15.08 -21.72
CA ASN A 263 -2.58 16.27 -21.64
C ASN A 263 -1.59 16.21 -22.81
N HIS A 264 -1.43 17.29 -23.58
CA HIS A 264 -0.65 17.28 -24.84
C HIS A 264 0.83 16.85 -24.68
N LEU A 265 1.36 16.89 -23.45
CA LEU A 265 2.73 16.47 -23.10
C LEU A 265 2.85 14.99 -22.72
N GLN A 266 1.74 14.29 -22.50
CA GLN A 266 1.70 12.89 -22.06
C GLN A 266 0.75 12.09 -22.98
N GLN A 267 1.31 11.39 -23.97
CA GLN A 267 0.58 10.36 -24.74
C GLN A 267 0.36 9.12 -23.85
N ASN A 268 -0.37 9.26 -22.75
CA ASN A 268 -0.62 8.15 -21.83
C ASN A 268 -1.85 7.37 -22.30
N HIS A 269 -1.60 6.16 -22.78
CA HIS A 269 -2.63 5.23 -23.22
C HIS A 269 -3.25 4.57 -21.99
N LEU A 270 -4.44 5.05 -21.59
CA LEU A 270 -5.33 4.29 -20.72
C LEU A 270 -6.03 3.23 -21.58
N THR A 271 -5.92 1.97 -21.17
CA THR A 271 -6.57 0.83 -21.84
C THR A 271 -7.57 0.20 -20.89
N CYS A 272 -8.83 0.11 -21.31
CA CYS A 272 -9.83 -0.70 -20.62
C CYS A 272 -9.78 -2.14 -21.16
N TYR A 273 -9.70 -3.11 -20.26
CA TYR A 273 -9.81 -4.53 -20.58
C TYR A 273 -11.01 -5.12 -19.85
N ASP A 274 -11.90 -5.78 -20.59
CA ASP A 274 -13.06 -6.47 -20.02
C ASP A 274 -12.63 -7.82 -19.43
N LEU A 275 -12.78 -7.96 -18.10
CA LEU A 275 -12.36 -9.12 -17.31
C LEU A 275 -13.07 -10.42 -17.71
N SER A 276 -14.21 -10.34 -18.41
CA SER A 276 -14.91 -11.50 -18.97
C SER A 276 -14.20 -12.09 -20.20
N GLN A 277 -13.37 -11.30 -20.89
CA GLN A 277 -12.65 -11.73 -22.09
C GLN A 277 -11.54 -12.75 -21.78
N PRO A 278 -11.09 -13.52 -22.79
CA PRO A 278 -9.93 -14.41 -22.65
C PRO A 278 -8.64 -13.64 -22.33
N PHE A 279 -7.88 -14.13 -21.34
CA PHE A 279 -6.66 -13.47 -20.86
C PHE A 279 -5.51 -13.38 -21.88
N SER A 280 -5.62 -14.01 -23.05
CA SER A 280 -4.59 -13.94 -24.10
C SER A 280 -4.35 -12.50 -24.56
N GLU A 281 -5.39 -11.68 -24.67
CA GLU A 281 -5.24 -10.27 -25.07
C GLU A 281 -4.66 -9.41 -23.95
N LEU A 282 -5.11 -9.61 -22.71
CA LEU A 282 -4.51 -8.92 -21.56
C LEU A 282 -3.03 -9.26 -21.42
N THR A 283 -2.67 -10.53 -21.60
CA THR A 283 -1.27 -10.98 -21.57
C THR A 283 -0.44 -10.21 -22.58
N LYS A 284 -0.93 -10.04 -23.82
CA LYS A 284 -0.24 -9.25 -24.84
C LYS A 284 -0.11 -7.78 -24.44
N ILE A 285 -1.17 -7.17 -23.91
CA ILE A 285 -1.17 -5.75 -23.49
C ILE A 285 -0.11 -5.53 -22.40
N ILE A 286 -0.10 -6.35 -21.35
CA ILE A 286 0.84 -6.21 -20.23
C ILE A 286 2.27 -6.51 -20.69
N MET A 287 2.49 -7.59 -21.45
CA MET A 287 3.81 -7.92 -21.99
C MET A 287 4.37 -6.81 -22.86
N GLN A 288 3.55 -6.21 -23.73
CA GLN A 288 3.98 -5.08 -24.57
C GLN A 288 4.35 -3.86 -23.73
N GLY A 289 3.53 -3.53 -22.72
CA GLY A 289 3.80 -2.40 -21.84
C GLY A 289 5.04 -2.59 -20.96
N LEU A 290 5.39 -3.82 -20.59
CA LEU A 290 6.58 -4.13 -19.78
C LEU A 290 7.86 -4.39 -20.61
N THR A 291 7.77 -4.45 -21.94
CA THR A 291 8.94 -4.71 -22.82
C THR A 291 9.28 -3.57 -23.77
N ARG A 292 8.33 -2.70 -24.11
CA ARG A 292 8.59 -1.53 -24.98
C ARG A 292 9.37 -0.46 -24.23
N GLN A 293 10.61 -0.20 -24.66
CA GLN A 293 11.38 0.95 -24.16
C GLN A 293 10.67 2.25 -24.51
N SER A 294 10.44 3.08 -23.49
CA SER A 294 9.87 4.41 -23.67
C SER A 294 10.86 5.27 -24.46
N ARG A 295 10.55 5.61 -25.70
CA ARG A 295 11.39 6.49 -26.55
C ARG A 295 11.24 7.95 -26.10
N TYR A 296 11.65 8.28 -24.89
CA TYR A 296 11.87 9.68 -24.51
C TYR A 296 13.35 10.00 -24.62
N ILE A 297 13.76 10.33 -25.86
CA ILE A 297 15.00 11.07 -26.08
C ILE A 297 14.69 12.51 -25.67
N VAL A 298 15.15 12.92 -24.49
CA VAL A 298 15.35 14.35 -24.22
C VAL A 298 16.46 14.79 -25.17
N LYS A 299 16.10 15.52 -26.23
CA LYS A 299 17.11 16.24 -27.01
C LYS A 299 17.68 17.32 -26.08
N SER A 300 18.89 17.09 -25.58
CA SER A 300 19.70 18.16 -25.01
C SER A 300 20.00 19.17 -26.11
N THR A 301 19.38 20.35 -26.03
CA THR A 301 19.93 21.59 -26.57
C THR A 301 20.93 22.16 -25.58
#